data_AF-A0A063BLJ2-F1
#
_entry.id   AF-A0A063BLJ2-F1
#
_cell.length_a   1.000
_cell.length_b   1.000
_cell.length_c   1.000
_cell.angle_alpha   90.00
_cell.angle_beta   90.00
_cell.angle_gamma   90.00
#
_symmetry.space_group_name_H-M   'P 1'
#
loop_
_entity.id
_entity.type
_entity.pdbx_description
1 polymer ?
#
loop_
_entity_poly.entity_id
_entity_poly.type
_entity_poly.pdbx_seq_one_letter_code
_entity_poly.pdbx_strand_id
1 'polypeptide(L)'
;MTPDALLAPAIAAPPDSPPQPLPRLPYGFARNGQILIARAHPEMLEVWVSARTPTSAIAEVARRMGRILLVCLPDDELADAINEAYARQDGSAAQVVGEVEGEVDLSRLMQDIPEVEDLLESEDDAPIIRMINALLTQAAREQASDIHIEPFENASVVRFRVDGTLRDVVRPKKALHG
;
A
#
# COMPACT_ATOMS: atom_id res chain seq x y z
N MET A 1 -38.74 -0.53 24.51
CA MET A 1 -37.60 0.40 24.69
C MET A 1 -36.49 -0.10 23.78
N THR A 2 -36.61 0.18 22.48
CA THR A 2 -35.60 -0.12 21.46
C THR A 2 -34.69 1.09 21.35
N PRO A 3 -33.35 0.94 21.36
CA PRO A 3 -32.46 2.08 21.26
C PRO A 3 -32.52 2.67 19.85
N ASP A 4 -32.65 3.98 19.84
CA ASP A 4 -32.74 4.89 18.70
C ASP A 4 -31.42 4.85 17.91
N ALA A 5 -31.47 4.29 16.70
CA ALA A 5 -30.35 4.30 15.77
C ALA A 5 -30.28 5.71 15.16
N LEU A 6 -29.37 6.54 15.70
CA LEU A 6 -28.95 7.81 15.14
C LEU A 6 -28.38 7.59 13.73
N LEU A 7 -29.26 7.60 12.73
CA LEU A 7 -28.93 7.68 11.33
C LEU A 7 -28.40 9.09 11.06
N ALA A 8 -27.07 9.23 10.95
CA ALA A 8 -26.47 10.50 10.52
C ALA A 8 -26.97 10.84 9.10
N PRO A 9 -27.32 12.10 8.82
CA PRO A 9 -27.81 12.48 7.50
C PRO A 9 -26.67 12.36 6.47
N ALA A 10 -26.99 11.76 5.32
CA ALA A 10 -26.13 11.81 4.14
C ALA A 10 -25.98 13.26 3.70
N ILE A 11 -24.87 13.91 4.06
CA ILE A 11 -24.53 15.24 3.57
C ILE A 11 -24.05 15.07 2.13
N ALA A 12 -24.98 15.22 1.18
CA ALA A 12 -24.67 15.28 -0.24
C ALA A 12 -23.73 16.47 -0.52
N ALA A 13 -22.60 16.21 -1.16
CA ALA A 13 -21.64 17.23 -1.57
C ALA A 13 -22.26 18.18 -2.63
N PRO A 14 -21.89 19.46 -2.66
CA PRO A 14 -22.35 20.40 -3.69
C PRO A 14 -21.85 19.97 -5.09
N PRO A 15 -22.69 20.07 -6.14
CA PRO A 15 -22.45 19.37 -7.42
C PRO A 15 -21.37 19.93 -8.36
N ASP A 16 -20.60 20.98 -8.02
CA ASP A 16 -19.74 21.66 -9.01
C ASP A 16 -18.31 22.05 -8.55
N SER A 17 -17.76 21.39 -7.52
CA SER A 17 -16.33 21.57 -7.18
C SER A 17 -15.48 20.46 -7.80
N PRO A 18 -14.34 20.75 -8.47
CA PRO A 18 -13.45 19.70 -8.94
C PRO A 18 -13.03 18.84 -7.74
N PRO A 19 -12.99 17.50 -7.87
CA PRO A 19 -12.66 16.62 -6.76
C PRO A 19 -11.28 16.97 -6.23
N GLN A 20 -11.21 17.47 -4.99
CA GLN A 20 -9.93 17.70 -4.34
C GLN A 20 -9.25 16.35 -4.09
N PRO A 21 -7.95 16.20 -4.38
CA PRO A 21 -7.24 14.96 -4.12
C PRO A 21 -7.32 14.64 -2.63
N LEU A 22 -7.81 13.43 -2.32
CA LEU A 22 -7.95 12.99 -0.93
C LEU A 22 -6.57 12.77 -0.32
N PRO A 23 -6.32 13.24 0.92
CA PRO A 23 -5.11 12.84 1.63
C PRO A 23 -5.14 11.32 1.84
N ARG A 24 -4.11 10.62 1.36
CA ARG A 24 -4.04 9.15 1.43
C ARG A 24 -3.21 8.69 2.62
N LEU A 25 -3.67 7.61 3.25
CA LEU A 25 -2.89 6.87 4.25
C LEU A 25 -1.94 5.90 3.55
N PRO A 26 -0.79 5.54 4.14
CA PRO A 26 -0.01 4.40 3.65
C PRO A 26 -0.86 3.13 3.65
N TYR A 27 -0.78 2.31 2.61
CA TYR A 27 -1.62 1.10 2.48
C TYR A 27 -1.53 0.17 3.69
N GLY A 28 -0.32 -0.10 4.20
CA GLY A 28 -0.15 -0.94 5.40
C GLY A 28 -0.85 -0.36 6.64
N PHE A 29 -0.88 0.96 6.79
CA PHE A 29 -1.63 1.61 7.86
C PHE A 29 -3.15 1.51 7.64
N ALA A 30 -3.63 1.71 6.41
CA ALA A 30 -5.04 1.57 6.07
C ALA A 30 -5.54 0.12 6.30
N ARG A 31 -4.78 -0.87 5.83
CA ARG A 31 -5.10 -2.30 5.97
C ARG A 31 -5.02 -2.76 7.42
N ASN A 32 -3.89 -2.55 8.11
CA ASN A 32 -3.72 -3.02 9.49
C ASN A 32 -4.58 -2.23 10.48
N GLY A 33 -4.75 -0.93 10.23
CA GLY A 33 -5.61 -0.05 11.01
C GLY A 33 -7.09 -0.19 10.67
N GLN A 34 -7.46 -0.95 9.63
CA GLN A 34 -8.83 -1.10 9.13
C GLN A 34 -9.51 0.29 9.04
N ILE A 35 -8.90 1.19 8.26
CA ILE A 35 -9.31 2.60 8.20
C ILE A 35 -9.04 3.18 6.81
N LEU A 36 -10.01 3.91 6.27
CA LEU A 36 -9.93 4.49 4.93
C LEU A 36 -10.44 5.93 4.93
N ILE A 37 -9.70 6.85 4.32
CA ILE A 37 -10.21 8.20 4.00
C ILE A 37 -10.99 8.07 2.70
N ALA A 38 -12.31 8.14 2.78
CA ALA A 38 -13.19 7.87 1.65
C ALA A 38 -13.61 9.14 0.89
N ARG A 39 -13.75 10.26 1.62
CA ARG A 39 -14.16 11.54 1.03
C ARG A 39 -13.62 12.72 1.82
N ALA A 40 -13.35 13.82 1.12
CA ALA A 40 -13.06 15.10 1.72
C ALA A 40 -14.30 15.99 1.61
N HIS A 41 -14.72 16.53 2.75
CA HIS A 41 -15.71 17.60 2.84
C HIS A 41 -14.97 18.92 3.16
N PRO A 42 -15.60 20.10 2.99
CA PRO A 42 -14.91 21.39 3.15
C PRO A 42 -14.20 21.60 4.50
N GLU A 43 -14.72 21.03 5.59
CA GLU A 43 -14.15 21.19 6.95
C GLU A 43 -13.83 19.86 7.67
N MET A 44 -14.05 18.72 7.01
CA MET A 44 -13.84 17.41 7.64
C MET A 44 -13.55 16.33 6.62
N LEU A 45 -12.94 15.24 7.07
CA LEU A 45 -12.75 14.04 6.27
C LEU A 45 -13.74 12.96 6.69
N GLU A 46 -14.40 12.36 5.70
CA GLU A 46 -15.17 11.14 5.91
C GLU A 46 -14.20 9.95 5.95
N VAL A 47 -14.20 9.26 7.08
CA VAL A 47 -13.29 8.16 7.37
C VAL A 47 -14.11 6.91 7.65
N TRP A 48 -13.94 5.91 6.79
CA TRP A 48 -14.59 4.62 6.96
C TRP A 48 -13.77 3.75 7.91
N VAL A 49 -14.45 3.12 8.86
CA VAL A 49 -13.91 2.28 9.92
C VAL A 49 -14.77 1.03 10.08
N SER A 50 -14.28 0.07 10.85
CA SER A 50 -14.97 -1.18 11.16
C SER A 50 -14.96 -1.45 12.67
N ALA A 51 -15.62 -2.51 13.10
CA ALA A 51 -15.59 -2.93 14.50
C ALA A 51 -14.18 -3.30 14.99
N ARG A 52 -13.28 -3.66 14.07
CA ARG A 52 -11.88 -4.02 14.37
C ARG A 52 -10.91 -2.84 14.37
N THR A 53 -11.36 -1.65 13.98
CA THR A 53 -10.49 -0.47 13.90
C THR A 53 -9.98 -0.08 15.29
N PRO A 54 -8.66 -0.08 15.53
CA PRO A 54 -8.12 0.32 16.82
C PRO A 54 -8.29 1.83 17.03
N THR A 55 -8.63 2.22 18.25
CA THR A 55 -8.80 3.64 18.62
C THR A 55 -7.54 4.47 18.38
N SER A 56 -6.36 3.86 18.44
CA SER A 56 -5.08 4.50 18.12
C SER A 56 -4.97 4.90 16.64
N ALA A 57 -5.49 4.09 15.72
CA ALA A 57 -5.50 4.43 14.29
C ALA A 57 -6.43 5.62 14.02
N ILE A 58 -7.62 5.62 14.63
CA ILE A 58 -8.57 6.75 14.55
C ILE A 58 -7.93 8.02 15.13
N ALA A 59 -7.30 7.93 16.30
CA ALA A 59 -6.65 9.05 16.95
C ALA A 59 -5.51 9.62 16.10
N GLU A 60 -4.72 8.77 15.45
CA GLU A 60 -3.61 9.22 14.60
C GLU A 60 -4.12 9.93 13.33
N VAL A 61 -5.19 9.42 12.71
CA VAL A 61 -5.84 10.09 11.57
C VAL A 61 -6.42 11.44 11.99
N ALA A 62 -7.16 11.50 13.11
CA ALA A 62 -7.68 12.76 13.64
C ALA A 62 -6.56 13.77 13.98
N ARG A 63 -5.46 13.30 14.58
CA ARG A 63 -4.33 14.14 14.97
C ARG A 63 -3.63 14.78 13.78
N ARG A 64 -3.46 14.03 12.68
CA ARG A 64 -2.76 14.52 11.47
C ARG A 64 -3.66 15.30 10.54
N MET A 65 -4.92 14.88 10.41
CA MET A 65 -5.83 15.36 9.36
C MET A 65 -6.93 16.29 9.88
N GLY A 66 -7.05 16.47 11.19
CA GLY A 66 -8.03 17.36 11.80
C GLY A 66 -9.38 16.71 12.03
N ARG A 67 -10.47 17.40 11.67
CA ARG A 67 -11.83 16.95 11.94
C ARG A 67 -12.19 15.77 11.04
N ILE A 68 -12.71 14.71 11.65
CA ILE A 68 -13.13 13.50 10.95
C ILE A 68 -14.58 13.14 11.26
N LEU A 69 -15.26 12.58 10.26
CA LEU A 69 -16.57 11.96 10.36
C LEU A 69 -16.38 10.44 10.20
N LEU A 70 -16.69 9.69 11.25
CA LEU A 70 -16.56 8.24 11.23
C LEU A 70 -17.82 7.59 10.65
N VAL A 71 -17.64 6.71 9.67
CA VAL A 71 -18.68 5.85 9.12
C VAL A 71 -18.27 4.40 9.39
N CYS A 72 -19.10 3.65 10.10
CA CYS A 72 -18.83 2.25 10.40
C CYS A 72 -19.39 1.37 9.27
N LEU A 73 -18.52 0.53 8.70
CA LEU A 73 -18.84 -0.48 7.71
C LEU A 73 -18.59 -1.88 8.29
N PRO A 74 -19.24 -2.92 7.72
CA PRO A 74 -18.80 -4.29 7.91
C PRO A 74 -17.32 -4.48 7.57
N ASP A 75 -16.68 -5.41 8.27
CA ASP A 75 -15.25 -5.69 8.17
C ASP A 75 -14.80 -6.06 6.74
N ASP A 76 -15.63 -6.84 6.03
CA ASP A 76 -15.44 -7.29 4.66
C ASP A 76 -15.63 -6.16 3.65
N GLU A 77 -16.71 -5.40 3.77
CA GLU A 77 -16.97 -4.24 2.90
C GLU A 77 -15.86 -3.18 3.00
N LEU A 78 -15.34 -2.93 4.22
CA LEU A 78 -14.22 -2.01 4.39
C LEU A 78 -12.92 -2.56 3.80
N ALA A 79 -12.66 -3.85 3.96
CA ALA A 79 -11.47 -4.48 3.40
C ALA A 79 -11.47 -4.39 1.86
N ASP A 80 -12.62 -4.66 1.23
CA ASP A 80 -12.80 -4.53 -0.21
C ASP A 80 -12.64 -3.09 -0.68
N ALA A 81 -13.24 -2.13 0.03
CA ALA A 81 -13.09 -0.70 -0.26
C ALA A 81 -11.63 -0.22 -0.15
N ILE A 82 -10.89 -0.68 0.86
CA ILE A 82 -9.45 -0.42 0.98
C ILE A 82 -8.73 -1.00 -0.23
N ASN A 83 -8.93 -2.28 -0.54
CA ASN A 83 -8.25 -2.91 -1.68
C ASN A 83 -8.51 -2.16 -3.00
N GLU A 84 -9.76 -1.79 -3.27
CA GLU A 84 -10.14 -1.07 -4.48
C GLU A 84 -9.54 0.35 -4.54
N ALA A 85 -9.56 1.07 -3.42
CA ALA A 85 -9.03 2.44 -3.34
C ALA A 85 -7.53 2.51 -3.65
N TYR A 86 -6.77 1.46 -3.29
CA TYR A 86 -5.32 1.39 -3.52
C TYR A 86 -4.95 0.68 -4.82
N ALA A 87 -5.77 -0.25 -5.32
CA ALA A 87 -5.56 -0.89 -6.63
C ALA A 87 -5.68 0.10 -7.82
N ARG A 88 -6.52 1.13 -7.70
CA ARG A 88 -6.79 2.10 -8.78
C ARG A 88 -5.71 3.16 -9.03
N GLN A 89 -4.78 3.39 -8.11
CA GLN A 89 -3.77 4.44 -8.25
C GLN A 89 -2.34 3.96 -7.99
N ASP A 90 -2.15 2.91 -7.20
CA ASP A 90 -0.87 2.24 -7.05
C ASP A 90 -1.06 0.81 -7.56
N GLY A 91 -0.72 0.54 -8.83
CA GLY A 91 -0.66 -0.83 -9.36
C GLY A 91 0.43 -1.69 -8.69
N SER A 92 0.72 -1.48 -7.40
CA SER A 92 1.95 -1.88 -6.72
C SER A 92 1.71 -2.45 -5.33
N ALA A 93 1.06 -1.74 -4.41
CA ALA A 93 1.02 -2.17 -3.01
C ALA A 93 -0.01 -3.29 -2.72
N ALA A 94 -1.21 -3.19 -3.31
CA ALA A 94 -2.27 -4.18 -3.10
C ALA A 94 -2.01 -5.48 -3.87
N GLN A 95 -1.47 -5.39 -5.10
CA GLN A 95 -1.10 -6.55 -5.92
C GLN A 95 0.05 -7.33 -5.30
N VAL A 96 1.14 -6.67 -4.87
CA VAL A 96 2.25 -7.37 -4.22
C VAL A 96 1.74 -8.12 -2.99
N VAL A 97 0.97 -7.47 -2.11
CA VAL A 97 0.45 -8.09 -0.87
C VAL A 97 -0.56 -9.23 -1.13
N GLY A 98 -1.44 -9.11 -2.12
CA GLY A 98 -2.33 -10.21 -2.54
C GLY A 98 -1.58 -11.38 -3.17
N GLU A 99 -0.48 -11.11 -3.88
CA GLU A 99 0.42 -12.13 -4.43
C GLU A 99 1.32 -12.76 -3.36
N VAL A 100 1.62 -12.08 -2.24
CA VAL A 100 2.44 -12.65 -1.14
C VAL A 100 1.69 -13.71 -0.29
N GLU A 101 0.40 -13.95 -0.49
CA GLU A 101 -0.29 -15.12 0.09
C GLU A 101 -0.09 -16.39 -0.76
N GLY A 102 0.28 -16.24 -2.04
CA GLY A 102 0.95 -17.27 -2.82
C GLY A 102 2.47 -17.16 -2.65
N GLU A 103 3.22 -18.21 -2.97
CA GLU A 103 4.68 -18.10 -3.11
C GLU A 103 4.98 -16.98 -4.11
N VAL A 104 5.54 -15.85 -3.63
CA VAL A 104 5.97 -14.76 -4.50
C VAL A 104 7.05 -15.32 -5.41
N ASP A 105 6.72 -15.50 -6.69
CA ASP A 105 7.73 -15.77 -7.71
C ASP A 105 8.45 -14.44 -8.00
N LEU A 106 9.36 -14.10 -7.09
CA LEU A 106 10.22 -12.93 -7.14
C LEU A 106 10.99 -12.87 -8.48
N SER A 107 11.18 -14.02 -9.13
CA SER A 107 11.79 -14.09 -10.46
C SER A 107 10.92 -13.47 -11.56
N ARG A 108 9.57 -13.55 -11.45
CA ARG A 108 8.63 -12.94 -12.42
C ARG A 108 8.54 -11.44 -12.25
N LEU A 109 8.37 -10.97 -11.01
CA LEU A 109 8.35 -9.53 -10.70
C LEU A 109 9.61 -8.79 -11.18
N MET A 110 10.73 -9.51 -11.28
CA MET A 110 12.02 -8.95 -11.67
C MET A 110 12.34 -9.12 -13.16
N GLN A 111 11.52 -9.87 -13.89
CA GLN A 111 11.52 -9.91 -15.35
C GLN A 111 10.69 -8.77 -15.96
N ASP A 112 9.70 -8.26 -15.23
CA ASP A 112 8.80 -7.19 -15.66
C ASP A 112 9.31 -5.78 -15.34
N ILE A 113 10.60 -5.64 -15.01
CA ILE A 113 11.21 -4.33 -14.74
C ILE A 113 11.59 -3.69 -16.09
N PRO A 114 11.00 -2.53 -16.46
CA PRO A 114 11.34 -1.81 -17.67
C PRO A 114 12.79 -1.30 -17.65
N GLU A 115 13.34 -0.97 -18.83
CA GLU A 115 14.71 -0.46 -18.94
C GLU A 115 14.86 0.93 -18.24
N VAL A 116 16.08 1.29 -17.84
CA VAL A 116 16.33 2.51 -17.05
C VAL A 116 15.97 3.77 -17.85
N GLU A 117 16.17 3.73 -19.17
CA GLU A 117 15.79 4.82 -20.08
C GLU A 117 14.27 5.06 -20.08
N ASP A 118 13.46 4.00 -20.06
CA ASP A 118 11.99 4.11 -19.95
C ASP A 118 11.52 4.59 -18.56
N LEU A 119 12.32 4.37 -17.50
CA LEU A 119 11.98 4.76 -16.13
C LEU A 119 12.22 6.26 -15.84
N LEU A 120 13.13 6.90 -16.57
CA LEU A 120 13.38 8.34 -16.45
C LEU A 120 12.36 9.18 -17.23
N GLU A 121 11.76 8.61 -18.27
CA GLU A 121 10.70 9.25 -19.08
C GLU A 121 9.28 8.94 -18.57
N SER A 122 9.12 7.87 -17.79
CA SER A 122 7.84 7.46 -17.21
C SER A 122 7.75 7.83 -15.73
N GLU A 123 6.70 8.53 -15.31
CA GLU A 123 6.37 8.75 -13.88
C GLU A 123 5.96 7.45 -13.15
N ASP A 124 6.04 6.29 -13.83
CA ASP A 124 5.68 4.97 -13.32
C ASP A 124 6.83 4.34 -12.51
N ASP A 125 7.11 4.91 -11.34
CA ASP A 125 7.96 4.29 -10.29
C ASP A 125 7.41 2.94 -9.79
N ALA A 126 6.21 2.56 -10.23
CA ALA A 126 5.46 1.41 -9.74
C ALA A 126 6.22 0.07 -9.81
N PRO A 127 6.93 -0.33 -10.89
CA PRO A 127 7.62 -1.62 -10.97
C PRO A 127 8.81 -1.74 -10.01
N ILE A 128 9.62 -0.69 -9.89
CA ILE A 128 10.79 -0.68 -8.99
C ILE A 128 10.31 -0.66 -7.55
N ILE A 129 9.31 0.16 -7.21
CA ILE A 129 8.71 0.19 -5.88
C ILE A 129 8.11 -1.18 -5.53
N ARG A 130 7.43 -1.86 -6.47
CA ARG A 130 6.93 -3.24 -6.28
C ARG A 130 8.05 -4.20 -5.92
N MET A 131 9.15 -4.19 -6.69
CA MET A 131 10.30 -5.06 -6.44
C MET A 131 10.89 -4.82 -5.05
N ILE A 132 11.12 -3.55 -4.67
CA ILE A 132 11.69 -3.22 -3.36
C ILE A 132 10.76 -3.67 -2.23
N ASN A 133 9.45 -3.42 -2.35
CA ASN A 133 8.47 -3.87 -1.35
C ASN A 133 8.43 -5.40 -1.23
N ALA A 134 8.50 -6.12 -2.35
CA ALA A 134 8.55 -7.58 -2.36
C ALA A 134 9.82 -8.10 -1.67
N LEU A 135 10.99 -7.51 -1.97
CA LEU A 135 12.27 -7.86 -1.32
C LEU A 135 12.24 -7.63 0.19
N LEU A 136 11.75 -6.47 0.63
CA LEU A 136 11.63 -6.16 2.07
C LEU A 136 10.66 -7.10 2.79
N THR A 137 9.54 -7.41 2.15
CA THR A 137 8.54 -8.33 2.70
C THR A 137 9.11 -9.74 2.84
N GLN A 138 9.81 -10.23 1.81
CA GLN A 138 10.45 -11.54 1.84
C GLN A 138 11.56 -11.60 2.90
N ALA A 139 12.40 -10.57 2.98
CA ALA A 139 13.45 -10.48 4.00
C ALA A 139 12.86 -10.52 5.42
N ALA A 140 11.75 -9.82 5.66
CA ALA A 140 11.06 -9.85 6.95
C ALA A 140 10.49 -11.25 7.27
N ARG A 141 9.90 -11.93 6.27
CA ARG A 141 9.39 -13.31 6.41
C ARG A 141 10.48 -14.32 6.73
N GLU A 142 11.63 -14.20 6.05
CA GLU A 142 12.79 -15.05 6.27
C GLU A 142 13.63 -14.64 7.49
N GLN A 143 13.22 -13.59 8.21
CA GLN A 143 13.97 -13.01 9.34
C GLN A 143 15.43 -12.68 8.97
N ALA A 144 15.63 -12.19 7.75
CA ALA A 144 16.93 -11.73 7.28
C ALA A 144 17.36 -10.49 8.06
N SER A 145 18.59 -10.53 8.56
CA SER A 145 19.26 -9.41 9.23
C SER A 145 19.71 -8.33 8.25
N ASP A 146 20.03 -8.71 7.00
CA ASP A 146 20.57 -7.80 5.98
C ASP A 146 20.11 -8.23 4.58
N ILE A 147 19.96 -7.23 3.72
CA ILE A 147 19.73 -7.39 2.29
C ILE A 147 20.94 -6.80 1.56
N HIS A 148 21.69 -7.65 0.88
CA HIS A 148 22.83 -7.26 0.06
C HIS A 148 22.40 -7.17 -1.41
N ILE A 149 22.72 -6.06 -2.07
CA ILE A 149 22.47 -5.86 -3.50
C ILE A 149 23.81 -5.57 -4.17
N GLU A 150 24.26 -6.48 -5.03
CA GLU A 150 25.56 -6.41 -5.69
C GLU A 150 25.40 -6.23 -7.19
N PRO A 151 25.77 -5.08 -7.76
CA PRO A 151 25.72 -4.88 -9.20
C PRO A 151 26.91 -5.55 -9.89
N PHE A 152 26.62 -6.36 -10.91
CA PHE A 152 27.59 -6.91 -11.88
C PHE A 152 27.41 -6.22 -13.24
N GLU A 153 28.16 -6.64 -14.26
CA GLU A 153 28.11 -6.05 -15.60
C GLU A 153 26.72 -6.18 -16.23
N ASN A 154 26.11 -7.38 -16.18
CA ASN A 154 24.85 -7.68 -16.88
C ASN A 154 23.65 -7.98 -15.95
N ALA A 155 23.88 -8.01 -14.65
CA ALA A 155 22.89 -8.37 -13.65
C ALA A 155 23.23 -7.71 -12.32
N SER A 156 22.27 -7.63 -11.41
CA SER A 156 22.57 -7.49 -9.99
C SER A 156 22.28 -8.83 -9.30
N VAL A 157 22.91 -9.09 -8.16
CA VAL A 157 22.61 -10.25 -7.31
C VAL A 157 22.11 -9.72 -5.98
N VAL A 158 20.95 -10.20 -5.55
CA VAL A 158 20.38 -9.88 -4.24
C VAL A 158 20.52 -11.09 -3.33
N ARG A 159 21.07 -10.86 -2.14
CA ARG A 159 21.32 -11.90 -1.13
C ARG A 159 20.77 -11.49 0.22
N PHE A 160 20.19 -12.43 0.96
CA PHE A 160 19.77 -12.21 2.34
C PHE A 160 20.75 -12.84 3.31
N ARG A 161 21.02 -12.14 4.42
CA ARG A 161 21.73 -12.73 5.56
C ARG A 161 20.73 -13.23 6.58
N VAL A 162 20.49 -14.53 6.59
CA VAL A 162 19.61 -15.22 7.56
C VAL A 162 20.48 -16.05 8.49
N ASP A 163 20.34 -15.85 9.80
CA ASP A 163 21.12 -16.55 10.83
C ASP A 163 22.65 -16.51 10.57
N GLY A 164 23.13 -15.37 10.07
CA GLY A 164 24.56 -15.15 9.76
C GLY A 164 25.05 -15.77 8.44
N THR A 165 24.20 -16.50 7.70
CA THR A 165 24.56 -17.10 6.41
C THR A 165 23.97 -16.30 5.25
N LEU A 166 24.77 -16.05 4.21
CA LEU A 166 24.31 -15.43 2.97
C LEU A 166 23.61 -16.46 2.08
N ARG A 167 22.42 -16.10 1.59
CA ARG A 167 21.64 -16.89 0.62
C ARG A 167 21.32 -16.05 -0.59
N ASP A 168 21.55 -16.60 -1.79
CA ASP A 168 21.14 -15.98 -3.04
C ASP A 168 19.62 -16.06 -3.17
N VAL A 169 18.98 -14.91 -3.34
CA VAL A 169 17.50 -14.80 -3.37
C VAL A 169 17.03 -14.54 -4.79
N VAL A 170 17.70 -13.64 -5.51
CA VAL A 170 17.32 -13.30 -6.87
C VAL A 170 18.45 -12.62 -7.65
N ARG A 171 18.39 -12.71 -8.97
CA ARG A 171 19.37 -12.13 -9.91
C ARG A 171 18.67 -11.29 -10.96
N PRO A 172 18.27 -10.04 -10.65
CA PRO A 172 17.68 -9.15 -11.66
C PRO A 172 18.70 -8.91 -12.77
N LYS A 173 18.24 -8.91 -14.01
CA LYS A 173 19.05 -8.35 -15.10
C LYS A 173 19.24 -6.86 -14.82
N LYS A 174 20.42 -6.33 -15.09
CA LYS A 174 20.56 -4.88 -15.15
C LYS A 174 19.70 -4.43 -16.31
N ALA A 175 18.77 -3.52 -16.07
CA ALA A 175 18.27 -2.68 -17.13
C ALA A 175 19.51 -2.03 -17.77
N LEU A 176 19.72 -2.34 -19.06
CA LEU A 176 20.96 -2.01 -19.77
C LEU A 176 21.15 -0.49 -19.79
N HIS A 177 22.40 -0.07 -19.63
CA HIS A 177 22.79 1.32 -19.80
C HIS A 177 22.73 1.62 -21.30
N GLY A 178 21.89 2.58 -21.69
CA GLY A 178 22.12 3.50 -22.79
C GLY A 178 22.69 4.80 -22.23
#